data_AF-A0A6G3WI61-F1
#
_entry.id   AF-A0A6G3WI61-F1
#
_cell.length_a   1.000
_cell.length_b   1.000
_cell.length_c   1.000
_cell.angle_alpha   90.00
_cell.angle_beta   90.00
_cell.angle_gamma   90.00
#
_symmetry.space_group_name_H-M   'P 1'
#
loop_
_entity.id
_entity.type
_entity.pdbx_description
1 polymer ?
#
loop_
_entity_poly.entity_id
_entity_poly.type
_entity_poly.pdbx_seq_one_letter_code
_entity_poly.pdbx_strand_id
1 'polypeptide(L)'
;MVLALAGAFLAANIAQSVLSNRNVALAFDDYRGTTPFPPGRLRLPVVLQALMTGLLVALAAVGGVQEEGLVLLVLDLPVAFGIPYVLLVPVRTFLLHSAGFSAVVLALLAAVGVPGGLLFGAFVSLVVVVLLVLVSARPSVWSLSVMWQAEEARDMQARLAVAEERLRFGRDMHDVLGRNLSVIALKSELAVELAQRGNPAAMDQMVEVQRIARASQQEVRDVVRGYREADLPTELMGAQGVLQAAGITVTVEGADGPAGIGAPAAVQ
;
A
#
# COMPACT_ATOMS: atom_id res chain seq x y z
N MET A 1 -50.57 -6.39 -7.89
CA MET A 1 -49.72 -7.61 -7.87
C MET A 1 -48.34 -7.36 -8.48
N VAL A 2 -48.24 -6.94 -9.75
CA VAL A 2 -46.93 -6.67 -10.42
C VAL A 2 -46.03 -5.67 -9.66
N LEU A 3 -46.57 -4.52 -9.23
CA LEU A 3 -45.78 -3.52 -8.48
C LEU A 3 -45.20 -4.06 -7.16
N ALA A 4 -45.93 -4.94 -6.47
CA ALA A 4 -45.46 -5.55 -5.22
C ALA A 4 -44.30 -6.53 -5.47
N LEU A 5 -44.39 -7.33 -6.55
CA LEU A 5 -43.32 -8.25 -6.96
C LEU A 5 -42.06 -7.49 -7.41
N ALA A 6 -42.23 -6.41 -8.18
CA ALA A 6 -41.12 -5.56 -8.62
C ALA A 6 -40.43 -4.86 -7.43
N GLY A 7 -41.21 -4.34 -6.48
CA GLY A 7 -40.68 -3.75 -5.25
C GLY A 7 -39.91 -4.76 -4.39
N ALA A 8 -40.41 -5.99 -4.26
CA ALA A 8 -39.72 -7.06 -3.55
C ALA A 8 -38.41 -7.46 -4.24
N PHE A 9 -38.39 -7.54 -5.58
CA PHE A 9 -37.19 -7.82 -6.36
C PHE A 9 -36.14 -6.72 -6.16
N LEU A 10 -36.53 -5.44 -6.23
CA LEU A 10 -35.61 -4.33 -6.01
C LEU A 10 -35.03 -4.35 -4.58
N ALA A 11 -35.86 -4.58 -3.57
CA ALA A 11 -35.40 -4.66 -2.18
C ALA A 11 -34.39 -5.81 -1.97
N ALA A 12 -34.66 -6.98 -2.55
CA ALA A 12 -33.76 -8.11 -2.47
C ALA A 12 -32.46 -7.89 -3.28
N ASN A 13 -32.52 -7.18 -4.41
CA ASN A 13 -31.33 -6.75 -5.16
C ASN A 13 -30.43 -5.82 -4.33
N ILE A 14 -31.02 -4.81 -3.69
CA ILE A 14 -30.30 -3.87 -2.84
C ILE A 14 -29.64 -4.62 -1.68
N ALA A 15 -30.38 -5.53 -1.03
CA ALA A 15 -29.85 -6.36 0.04
C ALA A 15 -28.66 -7.22 -0.44
N GLN A 16 -28.78 -7.83 -1.62
CA GLN A 16 -27.72 -8.63 -2.24
C GLN A 16 -26.49 -7.79 -2.57
N SER A 17 -26.68 -6.58 -3.09
CA SER A 17 -25.60 -5.64 -3.42
C SER A 17 -24.84 -5.16 -2.17
N VAL A 18 -25.57 -4.82 -1.10
CA VAL A 18 -24.96 -4.45 0.19
C VAL A 18 -24.14 -5.61 0.76
N LEU A 19 -24.67 -6.83 0.67
CA LEU A 19 -24.00 -8.02 1.18
C LEU A 19 -22.79 -8.41 0.34
N SER A 20 -22.88 -8.23 -0.98
CA SER A 20 -21.77 -8.39 -1.92
C SER A 20 -20.62 -7.46 -1.55
N ASN A 21 -20.88 -6.15 -1.42
CA ASN A 21 -19.87 -5.16 -1.05
C ASN A 21 -19.18 -5.48 0.28
N ARG A 22 -19.92 -5.99 1.27
CA ARG A 22 -19.35 -6.42 2.55
C ARG A 22 -18.49 -7.68 2.45
N ASN A 23 -18.79 -8.57 1.51
CA ASN A 23 -18.10 -9.83 1.33
C ASN A 23 -16.90 -9.73 0.37
N VAL A 24 -16.84 -8.73 -0.51
CA VAL A 24 -15.74 -8.55 -1.48
C VAL A 24 -14.39 -8.42 -0.79
N ALA A 25 -14.29 -7.62 0.29
CA ALA A 25 -13.04 -7.47 1.03
C ALA A 25 -12.55 -8.81 1.63
N LEU A 26 -13.46 -9.57 2.25
CA LEU A 26 -13.12 -10.89 2.82
C LEU A 26 -12.79 -11.93 1.74
N ALA A 27 -13.50 -11.89 0.61
CA ALA A 27 -13.22 -12.76 -0.52
C ALA A 27 -11.88 -12.44 -1.18
N PHE A 28 -11.49 -11.17 -1.16
CA PHE A 28 -10.17 -10.70 -1.59
C PHE A 28 -9.06 -11.19 -0.66
N ASP A 29 -9.27 -11.11 0.65
CA ASP A 29 -8.31 -11.61 1.64
C ASP A 29 -8.10 -13.13 1.54
N ASP A 30 -9.19 -13.88 1.35
CA ASP A 30 -9.14 -15.34 1.12
C ASP A 30 -8.41 -15.68 -0.18
N TYR A 31 -8.68 -14.94 -1.26
CA TYR A 31 -7.99 -15.09 -2.55
C TYR A 31 -6.48 -14.82 -2.46
N ARG A 32 -6.06 -13.88 -1.59
CA ARG A 32 -4.65 -13.61 -1.31
C ARG A 32 -4.03 -14.60 -0.32
N GLY A 33 -4.83 -15.45 0.32
CA GLY A 33 -4.38 -16.37 1.36
C GLY A 33 -4.05 -15.69 2.69
N THR A 34 -4.58 -14.49 2.96
CA THR A 34 -4.31 -13.76 4.22
C THR A 34 -5.28 -14.17 5.32
N THR A 35 -6.60 -14.13 5.06
CA THR A 35 -7.63 -14.56 6.02
C THR A 35 -8.68 -15.43 5.35
N PRO A 36 -9.05 -16.58 5.93
CA PRO A 36 -9.99 -17.50 5.29
C PRO A 36 -11.43 -16.96 5.33
N PHE A 37 -12.16 -17.16 4.23
CA PHE A 37 -13.55 -16.71 4.14
C PHE A 37 -14.48 -17.56 5.04
N PRO A 38 -15.31 -16.95 5.90
CA PRO A 38 -16.22 -17.69 6.79
C PRO A 38 -17.40 -18.30 6.00
N PRO A 39 -17.55 -19.65 5.94
CA PRO A 39 -18.52 -20.32 5.06
C PRO A 39 -19.98 -19.98 5.40
N GLY A 40 -20.27 -19.63 6.66
CA GLY A 40 -21.61 -19.21 7.09
C GLY A 40 -22.13 -17.95 6.38
N ARG A 41 -21.24 -17.09 5.87
CA ARG A 41 -21.62 -15.82 5.22
C ARG A 41 -22.17 -15.99 3.80
N LEU A 42 -21.98 -17.15 3.17
CA LEU A 42 -22.56 -17.45 1.84
C LEU A 42 -24.01 -17.93 1.89
N ARG A 43 -24.54 -18.28 3.06
CA ARG A 43 -25.92 -18.77 3.18
C ARG A 43 -26.95 -17.72 2.78
N LEU A 44 -26.84 -16.51 3.33
CA LEU A 44 -27.78 -15.42 3.05
C LEU A 44 -27.72 -14.96 1.58
N PRO A 45 -26.54 -14.75 0.94
CA PRO A 45 -26.46 -14.43 -0.48
C PRO A 45 -27.09 -15.50 -1.39
N VAL A 46 -26.91 -16.78 -1.07
CA VAL A 46 -27.51 -17.88 -1.85
C VAL A 46 -29.03 -17.86 -1.72
N VAL A 47 -29.57 -17.62 -0.52
CA VAL A 47 -31.01 -17.49 -0.30
C VAL A 47 -31.58 -16.30 -1.05
N LEU A 48 -30.91 -15.14 -0.99
CA LEU A 48 -31.31 -13.94 -1.75
C LEU A 48 -31.26 -14.20 -3.26
N GLN A 49 -30.25 -14.92 -3.75
CA GLN A 49 -30.14 -15.29 -5.17
C GLN A 49 -31.32 -16.15 -5.63
N ALA A 50 -31.69 -17.16 -4.83
CA ALA A 50 -32.83 -18.03 -5.10
C ALA A 50 -34.15 -17.24 -5.05
N LEU A 51 -34.31 -16.36 -4.05
CA LEU A 51 -35.48 -15.48 -3.93
C LEU A 51 -35.64 -14.56 -5.14
N MET A 52 -34.54 -13.91 -5.55
CA MET A 52 -34.50 -13.02 -6.72
C MET A 52 -34.86 -13.76 -8.01
N THR A 53 -34.35 -14.98 -8.18
CA THR A 53 -34.69 -15.85 -9.31
C THR A 53 -36.18 -16.19 -9.32
N GLY A 54 -36.75 -16.55 -8.17
CA GLY A 54 -38.19 -16.83 -8.04
C GLY A 54 -39.07 -15.61 -8.32
N LEU A 55 -38.68 -14.43 -7.82
CA LEU A 55 -39.39 -13.17 -8.08
C LEU A 55 -39.34 -12.78 -9.56
N LEU A 56 -38.20 -12.97 -10.24
CA LEU A 56 -38.07 -12.75 -11.68
C LEU A 56 -39.00 -13.66 -12.48
N VAL A 57 -39.02 -14.95 -12.16
CA VAL A 57 -39.89 -15.93 -12.83
C VAL A 57 -41.37 -15.62 -12.59
N ALA A 58 -41.74 -15.20 -11.36
CA ALA A 58 -43.10 -14.78 -11.04
C ALA A 58 -43.50 -13.49 -11.79
N LEU A 59 -42.58 -12.54 -11.95
CA LEU A 59 -42.79 -11.33 -12.74
C LEU A 59 -43.01 -11.64 -14.22
N ALA A 60 -42.23 -12.58 -14.77
CA ALA A 60 -42.41 -13.07 -16.14
C ALA A 60 -43.78 -13.77 -16.32
N ALA A 61 -44.22 -14.57 -15.34
CA ALA A 61 -45.48 -15.32 -15.40
C ALA A 61 -46.74 -14.44 -15.47
N VAL A 62 -46.68 -13.27 -14.83
CA VAL A 62 -47.82 -12.34 -14.77
C VAL A 62 -47.79 -11.36 -15.96
N GLY A 63 -46.81 -11.48 -16.87
CA GLY A 63 -46.61 -10.51 -17.95
C GLY A 63 -46.23 -9.12 -17.43
N GLY A 64 -45.64 -9.05 -16.23
CA GLY A 64 -45.33 -7.79 -15.54
C GLY A 64 -44.07 -7.08 -16.05
N VAL A 65 -43.38 -7.67 -17.03
CA VAL A 65 -42.08 -7.20 -17.54
C VAL A 65 -42.19 -7.04 -19.06
N GLN A 66 -41.83 -5.86 -19.55
CA GLN A 66 -41.68 -5.61 -20.98
C GLN A 66 -40.54 -6.48 -21.54
N GLU A 67 -40.61 -6.84 -22.82
CA GLU A 67 -39.67 -7.76 -23.47
C GLU A 67 -38.19 -7.38 -23.23
N GLU A 68 -37.84 -6.10 -23.39
CA GLU A 68 -36.47 -5.58 -23.17
C GLU A 68 -36.06 -5.62 -21.68
N GLY A 69 -37.02 -5.37 -20.78
CA GLY A 69 -36.78 -5.35 -19.34
C GLY A 69 -36.39 -6.72 -18.78
N LEU A 70 -36.89 -7.81 -19.37
CA LEU A 70 -36.60 -9.17 -18.91
C LEU A 70 -35.11 -9.49 -19.09
N VAL A 71 -34.55 -9.15 -20.25
CA VAL A 71 -33.13 -9.43 -20.56
C VAL A 71 -32.19 -8.66 -19.63
N LEU A 72 -32.52 -7.39 -19.33
CA LEU A 72 -31.80 -6.55 -18.37
C LEU A 72 -31.83 -7.13 -16.96
N LEU A 73 -33.00 -7.59 -16.49
CA LEU A 73 -33.13 -8.20 -15.17
C LEU A 73 -32.39 -9.53 -15.06
N VAL A 74 -32.38 -10.35 -16.13
CA VAL A 74 -31.60 -11.59 -16.18
C VAL A 74 -30.10 -11.29 -16.15
N LEU A 75 -29.66 -10.24 -16.85
CA LEU A 75 -28.25 -9.81 -16.86
C LEU A 75 -27.77 -9.41 -15.47
N ASP A 76 -28.57 -8.66 -14.73
CA ASP A 76 -28.24 -8.18 -13.40
C ASP A 76 -28.22 -9.30 -12.33
N LEU A 77 -29.08 -10.30 -12.50
CA LEU A 77 -29.33 -11.36 -11.52
C LEU A 77 -28.06 -11.99 -10.91
N PRO A 78 -27.05 -12.44 -11.68
CA PRO A 78 -25.85 -13.04 -11.12
C PRO A 78 -24.75 -12.04 -10.69
N VAL A 79 -24.86 -10.74 -10.99
CA VAL A 79 -23.75 -9.77 -10.82
C VAL A 79 -23.31 -9.68 -9.37
N ALA A 80 -24.24 -9.29 -8.48
CA ALA A 80 -23.91 -9.04 -7.08
C ALA A 80 -23.39 -10.30 -6.37
N PHE A 81 -23.93 -11.48 -6.67
CA PHE A 81 -23.43 -12.74 -6.12
C PHE A 81 -22.10 -13.18 -6.75
N GLY A 82 -21.96 -13.00 -8.06
CA GLY A 82 -20.84 -13.51 -8.85
C GLY A 82 -19.50 -12.86 -8.50
N ILE A 83 -19.48 -11.56 -8.18
CA ILE A 83 -18.25 -10.81 -7.87
C ILE A 83 -17.46 -11.38 -6.68
N PRO A 84 -18.03 -11.57 -5.48
CA PRO A 84 -17.29 -12.21 -4.40
C PRO A 84 -17.11 -13.71 -4.67
N TYR A 85 -18.08 -14.37 -5.31
CA TYR A 85 -18.03 -15.81 -5.53
C TYR A 85 -16.90 -16.25 -6.47
N VAL A 86 -16.61 -15.49 -7.53
CA VAL A 86 -15.53 -15.80 -8.49
C VAL A 86 -14.14 -15.73 -7.84
N LEU A 87 -14.00 -15.03 -6.71
CA LEU A 87 -12.74 -14.99 -5.95
C LEU A 87 -12.57 -16.20 -5.03
N LEU A 88 -13.67 -16.75 -4.50
CA LEU A 88 -13.67 -17.83 -3.49
C LEU A 88 -13.47 -19.23 -4.06
N VAL A 89 -13.79 -19.45 -5.34
CA VAL A 89 -13.73 -20.80 -5.95
C VAL A 89 -12.84 -20.83 -7.19
N PRO A 90 -12.28 -22.00 -7.58
CA PRO A 90 -11.56 -22.13 -8.84
C PRO A 90 -12.43 -21.75 -10.05
N VAL A 91 -11.81 -21.21 -11.11
CA VAL A 91 -12.53 -20.77 -12.33
C VAL A 91 -13.40 -21.88 -12.92
N ARG A 92 -12.92 -23.12 -12.91
CA ARG A 92 -13.69 -24.28 -13.40
C ARG A 92 -14.98 -24.48 -12.61
N THR A 93 -14.90 -24.40 -11.27
CA THR A 93 -16.05 -24.54 -10.38
C THR A 93 -17.03 -23.39 -10.57
N PHE A 94 -16.52 -22.16 -10.69
CA PHE A 94 -17.34 -20.99 -11.01
C PHE A 94 -18.12 -21.19 -12.31
N LEU A 95 -17.43 -21.56 -13.40
CA LEU A 95 -18.05 -21.78 -14.70
C LEU A 95 -19.10 -22.89 -14.67
N LEU A 96 -18.83 -24.01 -13.96
CA LEU A 96 -19.78 -25.11 -13.81
C LEU A 96 -21.05 -24.67 -13.05
N HIS A 97 -20.90 -23.95 -11.94
CA HIS A 97 -22.04 -23.46 -11.18
C HIS A 97 -22.82 -22.38 -11.94
N SER A 98 -22.14 -21.48 -12.65
CA SER A 98 -22.78 -20.48 -13.51
C SER A 98 -23.53 -21.13 -14.67
N ALA A 99 -22.98 -22.18 -15.29
CA ALA A 99 -23.66 -22.93 -16.34
C ALA A 99 -24.92 -23.64 -15.80
N GLY A 100 -24.81 -24.31 -14.64
CA GLY A 100 -25.95 -24.93 -13.97
C GLY A 100 -27.04 -23.93 -13.59
N PHE A 101 -26.65 -22.79 -13.00
CA PHE A 101 -27.57 -21.69 -12.68
C PHE A 101 -28.26 -21.15 -13.93
N SER A 102 -27.52 -20.93 -15.01
CA SER A 102 -28.06 -20.43 -16.28
C SER A 102 -29.08 -21.41 -16.88
N ALA A 103 -28.79 -22.71 -16.84
CA ALA A 103 -29.72 -23.75 -17.30
C ALA A 103 -31.02 -23.76 -16.48
N VAL A 104 -30.93 -23.61 -15.15
CA VAL A 104 -32.11 -23.53 -14.27
C VAL A 104 -32.94 -22.28 -14.56
N VAL A 105 -32.32 -21.11 -14.68
CA VAL A 105 -33.03 -19.86 -15.01
C VAL A 105 -33.77 -19.99 -16.34
N LEU A 106 -33.09 -20.49 -17.38
CA LEU A 106 -33.69 -20.67 -18.70
C LEU A 106 -34.83 -21.69 -18.70
N ALA A 107 -34.67 -22.81 -17.97
CA ALA A 107 -35.72 -23.82 -17.83
C ALA A 107 -36.96 -23.26 -17.12
N LEU A 108 -36.78 -22.46 -16.06
CA LEU A 108 -37.88 -21.82 -15.34
C LEU A 108 -38.62 -20.78 -16.20
N LEU A 109 -37.87 -19.96 -16.95
CA LEU A 109 -38.46 -18.99 -17.88
C LEU A 109 -39.24 -19.70 -19.00
N ALA A 110 -38.69 -20.78 -19.55
CA ALA A 110 -39.37 -21.59 -20.57
C ALA A 110 -40.66 -22.24 -20.01
N ALA A 111 -40.62 -22.75 -18.78
CA ALA A 111 -41.79 -23.37 -18.12
C ALA A 111 -42.95 -22.39 -17.91
N VAL A 112 -42.66 -21.09 -17.83
CA VAL A 112 -43.63 -20.01 -17.68
C VAL A 112 -44.12 -19.46 -19.04
N GLY A 113 -43.62 -20.00 -20.15
CA GLY A 113 -44.08 -19.66 -21.50
C GLY A 113 -43.38 -18.46 -22.13
N VAL A 114 -42.18 -18.10 -21.64
CA VAL A 114 -41.39 -17.02 -22.25
C VAL A 114 -41.02 -17.38 -23.71
N PRO A 115 -41.26 -16.48 -24.69
CA PRO A 115 -40.94 -16.72 -26.09
C PRO A 115 -39.47 -17.09 -26.35
N GLY A 116 -39.24 -17.95 -27.35
CA GLY A 116 -37.90 -18.45 -27.69
C GLY A 116 -36.86 -17.36 -28.00
N GLY A 117 -37.27 -16.25 -28.63
CA GLY A 117 -36.38 -15.10 -28.88
C GLY A 117 -35.87 -14.45 -27.59
N LEU A 118 -36.74 -14.31 -26.58
CA LEU A 118 -36.37 -13.77 -25.27
C LEU A 118 -35.53 -14.75 -24.45
N LEU A 119 -35.79 -16.06 -24.58
CA LEU A 119 -34.93 -17.09 -23.97
C LEU A 119 -33.51 -17.04 -24.54
N PHE A 120 -33.37 -16.82 -25.85
CA PHE A 120 -32.06 -16.63 -26.48
C PHE A 120 -31.37 -15.36 -25.96
N GLY A 121 -32.10 -14.23 -25.86
CA GLY A 121 -31.58 -13.00 -25.26
C GLY A 121 -31.12 -13.19 -23.80
N ALA A 122 -31.91 -13.91 -22.99
CA ALA A 122 -31.57 -14.26 -21.61
C ALA A 122 -30.34 -15.18 -21.53
N PHE A 123 -30.20 -16.13 -22.46
CA PHE A 123 -29.01 -16.97 -22.55
C PHE A 123 -27.76 -16.12 -22.85
N VAL A 124 -27.84 -15.24 -23.85
CA VAL A 124 -26.73 -14.35 -24.21
C VAL A 124 -26.37 -13.44 -23.04
N SER A 125 -27.35 -12.86 -22.35
CA SER A 125 -27.08 -11.96 -21.22
C SER A 125 -26.40 -12.68 -20.05
N LEU A 126 -26.80 -13.92 -19.74
CA LEU A 126 -26.14 -14.76 -18.74
C LEU A 126 -24.70 -15.10 -19.12
N VAL A 127 -24.44 -15.43 -20.39
CA VAL A 127 -23.07 -15.69 -20.86
C VAL A 127 -22.21 -14.43 -20.76
N VAL A 128 -22.74 -13.28 -21.21
CA VAL A 128 -22.05 -11.99 -21.18
C VAL A 128 -21.69 -11.59 -19.75
N VAL A 129 -22.63 -11.67 -18.80
CA VAL A 129 -22.36 -11.27 -17.42
C VAL A 129 -21.37 -12.20 -16.72
N VAL A 130 -21.43 -13.51 -16.97
CA VAL A 130 -20.45 -14.47 -16.40
C VAL A 130 -19.04 -14.16 -16.91
N LEU A 131 -18.90 -13.86 -18.21
CA LEU A 131 -17.62 -13.47 -18.79
C LEU A 131 -17.15 -12.11 -18.25
N LEU A 132 -18.05 -11.14 -18.14
CA LEU A 132 -17.74 -9.81 -17.61
C LEU A 132 -17.22 -9.90 -16.18
N VAL A 133 -17.92 -10.63 -15.31
CA VAL A 133 -17.49 -10.84 -13.91
C VAL A 133 -16.11 -11.52 -13.86
N LEU A 134 -15.89 -12.54 -14.69
CA LEU A 134 -14.61 -13.26 -14.72
C LEU A 134 -13.44 -12.37 -15.18
N VAL A 135 -13.64 -11.62 -16.27
CA VAL A 135 -12.60 -10.78 -16.89
C VAL A 135 -12.39 -9.47 -16.11
N SER A 136 -13.37 -8.98 -15.39
CA SER A 136 -13.23 -7.75 -14.60
C SER A 136 -12.72 -8.01 -13.18
N ALA A 137 -13.29 -8.96 -12.44
CA ALA A 137 -13.01 -9.08 -11.01
C ALA A 137 -11.59 -9.58 -10.71
N ARG A 138 -11.18 -10.70 -11.33
CA ARG A 138 -9.88 -11.33 -11.04
C ARG A 138 -8.67 -10.49 -11.46
N PRO A 139 -8.62 -9.93 -12.68
CA PRO A 139 -7.49 -9.09 -13.09
C PRO A 139 -7.39 -7.81 -12.25
N SER A 140 -8.53 -7.21 -11.88
CA SER A 140 -8.54 -6.03 -11.00
C SER A 140 -7.95 -6.33 -9.63
N VAL A 141 -8.36 -7.46 -9.04
CA VAL A 141 -7.83 -7.96 -7.75
C VAL A 141 -6.33 -8.26 -7.84
N TRP A 142 -5.90 -8.93 -8.91
CA TRP A 142 -4.48 -9.22 -9.15
C TRP A 142 -3.69 -7.92 -9.32
N SER A 143 -4.15 -6.98 -10.14
CA SER A 143 -3.49 -5.69 -10.37
C SER A 143 -3.32 -4.90 -9.06
N LEU A 144 -4.38 -4.84 -8.24
CA LEU A 144 -4.33 -4.15 -6.95
C LEU A 144 -3.32 -4.83 -5.99
N SER A 145 -3.26 -6.17 -6.01
CA SER A 145 -2.26 -6.91 -5.23
C SER A 145 -0.82 -6.63 -5.66
N VAL A 146 -0.58 -6.50 -6.96
CA VAL A 146 0.74 -6.15 -7.52
C VAL A 146 1.13 -4.73 -7.14
N MET A 147 0.18 -3.78 -7.20
CA MET A 147 0.42 -2.39 -6.76
C MET A 147 0.82 -2.31 -5.30
N TRP A 148 0.14 -3.04 -4.41
CA TRP A 148 0.51 -3.08 -2.99
C TRP A 148 1.88 -3.71 -2.75
N GLN A 149 2.20 -4.80 -3.44
CA GLN A 149 3.54 -5.41 -3.35
C GLN A 149 4.63 -4.46 -3.84
N ALA A 150 4.35 -3.67 -4.87
CA ALA A 150 5.28 -2.68 -5.38
C ALA A 150 5.51 -1.54 -4.38
N GLU A 151 4.47 -1.08 -3.70
CA GLU A 151 4.59 -0.05 -2.66
C GLU A 151 5.39 -0.55 -1.46
N GLU A 152 5.10 -1.77 -0.98
CA GLU A 152 5.85 -2.40 0.12
C GLU A 152 7.33 -2.59 -0.25
N ALA A 153 7.63 -2.97 -1.50
CA ALA A 153 8.99 -3.08 -2.01
C ALA A 153 9.70 -1.72 -2.06
N ARG A 154 9.00 -0.63 -2.44
CA ARG A 154 9.56 0.73 -2.44
C ARG A 154 9.89 1.21 -1.02
N ASP A 155 8.99 0.97 -0.07
CA ASP A 155 9.24 1.28 1.34
C ASP A 155 10.46 0.52 1.89
N MET A 156 10.57 -0.76 1.56
CA MET A 156 11.72 -1.59 1.90
C MET A 156 13.01 -1.05 1.26
N GLN A 157 12.98 -0.68 -0.01
CA GLN A 157 14.13 -0.09 -0.72
C GLN A 157 14.57 1.23 -0.07
N ALA A 158 13.64 2.10 0.29
CA ALA A 158 13.96 3.36 0.97
C ALA A 158 14.64 3.11 2.33
N ARG A 159 14.14 2.15 3.11
CA ARG A 159 14.75 1.77 4.40
C ARG A 159 16.13 1.15 4.22
N LEU A 160 16.31 0.29 3.20
CA LEU A 160 17.59 -0.32 2.87
C LEU A 160 18.60 0.74 2.43
N ALA A 161 18.21 1.68 1.57
CA ALA A 161 19.08 2.77 1.14
C ALA A 161 19.60 3.59 2.33
N VAL A 162 18.72 3.94 3.28
CA VAL A 162 19.14 4.64 4.51
C VAL A 162 20.08 3.79 5.36
N ALA A 163 19.83 2.48 5.48
CA ALA A 163 20.70 1.59 6.24
C ALA A 163 22.08 1.41 5.59
N GLU A 164 22.12 1.24 4.27
CA GLU A 164 23.36 1.17 3.48
C GLU A 164 24.18 2.45 3.61
N GLU A 165 23.51 3.61 3.58
CA GLU A 165 24.14 4.90 3.77
C GLU A 165 24.76 5.02 5.17
N ARG A 166 24.05 4.61 6.22
CA ARG A 166 24.57 4.58 7.59
C ARG A 166 25.78 3.64 7.74
N LEU A 167 25.77 2.49 7.07
CA LEU A 167 26.89 1.55 7.08
C LEU A 167 28.10 2.11 6.33
N ARG A 168 27.88 2.76 5.18
CA ARG A 168 28.93 3.46 4.44
C ARG A 168 29.55 4.54 5.31
N PHE A 169 28.73 5.41 5.88
CA PHE A 169 29.18 6.46 6.80
C PHE A 169 29.98 5.90 7.98
N GLY A 170 29.49 4.84 8.63
CA GLY A 170 30.21 4.20 9.73
C GLY A 170 31.58 3.64 9.32
N ARG A 171 31.69 3.08 8.11
CA ARG A 171 32.96 2.60 7.55
C ARG A 171 33.91 3.76 7.26
N ASP A 172 33.44 4.80 6.59
CA ASP A 172 34.26 5.97 6.25
C ASP A 172 34.78 6.65 7.54
N MET A 173 33.93 6.78 8.56
CA MET A 173 34.34 7.26 9.90
C MET A 173 35.39 6.35 10.53
N HIS A 174 35.19 5.03 10.48
CA HIS A 174 36.11 4.06 11.07
C HIS A 174 37.48 4.08 10.38
N ASP A 175 37.52 4.20 9.05
CA ASP A 175 38.78 4.22 8.29
C ASP A 175 39.60 5.48 8.58
N VAL A 176 38.95 6.66 8.64
CA VAL A 176 39.59 7.92 9.00
C VAL A 176 40.12 7.88 10.44
N LEU A 177 39.28 7.47 11.39
CA LEU A 177 39.66 7.38 12.81
C LEU A 177 40.75 6.33 13.03
N GLY A 178 40.60 5.13 12.47
CA GLY A 178 41.50 4.01 12.66
C GLY A 178 42.91 4.29 12.13
N ARG A 179 43.02 4.92 10.96
CA ARG A 179 44.30 5.33 10.38
C ARG A 179 45.02 6.33 11.29
N ASN A 180 44.35 7.40 11.71
CA ASN A 180 44.96 8.45 12.51
C ASN A 180 45.32 7.97 13.93
N LEU A 181 44.47 7.14 14.54
CA LEU A 181 44.76 6.51 15.85
C LEU A 181 45.98 5.59 15.79
N SER A 182 46.16 4.84 14.70
CA SER A 182 47.35 3.99 14.50
C SER A 182 48.63 4.82 14.43
N VAL A 183 48.61 5.98 13.74
CA VAL A 183 49.76 6.90 13.67
C VAL A 183 50.05 7.52 15.04
N ILE A 184 49.01 7.91 15.78
CA ILE A 184 49.14 8.42 17.15
C ILE A 184 49.80 7.39 18.06
N ALA A 185 49.36 6.13 18.01
CA ALA A 185 49.93 5.05 18.80
C ALA A 185 51.43 4.86 18.49
N LEU A 186 51.79 4.74 17.21
CA LEU A 186 53.18 4.53 16.78
C LEU A 186 54.10 5.70 17.16
N LYS A 187 53.65 6.95 16.98
CA LYS A 187 54.42 8.13 17.39
C LYS A 187 54.54 8.28 18.90
N SER A 188 53.52 7.87 19.65
CA SER A 188 53.57 7.88 21.12
C SER A 188 54.57 6.84 21.64
N GLU A 189 54.62 5.65 21.03
CA GLU A 189 55.62 4.62 21.36
C GLU A 189 57.06 5.13 21.10
N LEU A 190 57.29 5.75 19.93
CA LEU A 190 58.57 6.36 19.61
C LEU A 190 58.95 7.50 20.59
N ALA A 191 57.98 8.33 20.98
CA ALA A 191 58.22 9.40 21.95
C ALA A 191 58.66 8.84 23.31
N VAL A 192 58.03 7.75 23.78
CA VAL A 192 58.40 7.06 25.03
C VAL A 192 59.82 6.50 24.93
N GLU A 193 60.17 5.84 23.81
CA GLU A 193 61.51 5.27 23.62
C GLU A 193 62.60 6.35 23.57
N LEU A 194 62.36 7.47 22.87
CA LEU A 194 63.28 8.61 22.83
C LEU A 194 63.45 9.27 24.20
N ALA A 195 62.36 9.41 24.96
CA ALA A 195 62.39 9.99 26.31
C ALA A 195 63.21 9.11 27.27
N GLN A 196 63.04 7.79 27.22
CA GLN A 196 63.84 6.84 28.02
C GLN A 196 65.34 6.94 27.72
N ARG A 197 65.70 7.29 26.49
CA ARG A 197 67.09 7.50 26.04
C ARG A 197 67.62 8.92 26.30
N GLY A 198 66.83 9.80 26.91
CA GLY A 198 67.21 11.20 27.17
C GLY A 198 67.32 12.05 25.91
N ASN A 199 66.70 11.62 24.79
CA ASN A 199 66.75 12.36 23.53
C ASN A 199 65.71 13.50 23.53
N PRO A 200 66.10 14.78 23.31
CA PRO A 200 65.17 15.91 23.30
C PRO A 200 64.10 15.82 22.21
N ALA A 201 64.31 15.06 21.13
CA ALA A 201 63.35 14.85 20.05
C ALA A 201 62.04 14.15 20.49
N ALA A 202 61.99 13.60 21.71
CA ALA A 202 60.76 13.06 22.29
C ALA A 202 59.65 14.14 22.40
N MET A 203 60.02 15.39 22.69
CA MET A 203 59.07 16.50 22.78
C MET A 203 58.44 16.78 21.40
N ASP A 204 59.25 16.78 20.34
CA ASP A 204 58.79 17.02 18.97
C ASP A 204 57.78 15.94 18.52
N GLN A 205 58.01 14.67 18.89
CA GLN A 205 57.04 13.60 18.60
C GLN A 205 55.71 13.82 19.34
N MET A 206 55.73 14.29 20.59
CA MET A 206 54.50 14.56 21.34
C MET A 206 53.73 15.78 20.82
N VAL A 207 54.42 16.83 20.36
CA VAL A 207 53.79 17.96 19.67
C VAL A 207 53.09 17.49 18.40
N GLU A 208 53.72 16.59 17.65
CA GLU A 208 53.14 16.02 16.44
C GLU A 208 51.93 15.12 16.72
N VAL A 209 51.96 14.31 17.79
CA VAL A 209 50.79 13.55 18.28
C VAL A 209 49.63 14.49 18.60
N GLN A 210 49.89 15.59 19.32
CA GLN A 210 48.86 16.57 19.66
C GLN A 210 48.27 17.22 18.41
N ARG A 211 49.11 17.53 17.41
CA ARG A 211 48.68 18.09 16.13
C ARG A 211 47.78 17.12 15.37
N ILE A 212 48.18 15.85 15.24
CA ILE A 212 47.39 14.82 14.54
C ILE A 212 46.06 14.55 15.26
N ALA A 213 46.06 14.49 16.60
CA ALA A 213 44.83 14.30 17.37
C ALA A 213 43.84 15.46 17.17
N ARG A 214 44.31 16.71 17.20
CA ARG A 214 43.47 17.89 16.94
C ARG A 214 42.96 17.91 15.50
N ALA A 215 43.81 17.61 14.53
CA ALA A 215 43.42 17.54 13.11
C ALA A 215 42.38 16.44 12.89
N SER A 216 42.53 15.27 13.50
CA SER A 216 41.57 14.16 13.40
C SER A 216 40.22 14.50 14.01
N GLN A 217 40.20 15.20 15.16
CA GLN A 217 38.96 15.68 15.75
C GLN A 217 38.25 16.70 14.86
N GLN A 218 39.00 17.57 14.19
CA GLN A 218 38.46 18.52 13.23
C GLN A 218 37.91 17.82 11.99
N GLU A 219 38.65 16.87 11.42
CA GLU A 219 38.23 16.06 10.26
C GLU A 219 36.92 15.31 10.53
N VAL A 220 36.77 14.69 11.71
CA VAL A 220 35.50 14.04 12.11
C VAL A 220 34.38 15.06 12.28
N ARG A 221 34.65 16.23 12.88
CA ARG A 221 33.65 17.30 13.00
C ARG A 221 33.20 17.81 11.65
N ASP A 222 34.11 17.97 10.70
CA ASP A 222 33.82 18.45 9.35
C ASP A 222 33.03 17.42 8.55
N VAL A 223 33.37 16.12 8.67
CA VAL A 223 32.59 15.02 8.07
C VAL A 223 31.19 14.93 8.67
N VAL A 224 31.03 15.03 9.99
CA VAL A 224 29.72 15.03 10.66
C VAL A 224 28.90 16.27 10.29
N ARG A 225 29.55 17.44 10.11
CA ARG A 225 28.89 18.68 9.67
C ARG A 225 28.49 18.62 8.19
N GLY A 226 29.30 18.03 7.32
CA GLY A 226 28.96 17.82 5.91
C GLY A 226 27.86 16.78 5.69
N TYR A 227 27.64 15.86 6.64
CA TYR A 227 26.60 14.83 6.60
C TYR A 227 25.29 15.17 7.33
N ARG A 228 25.31 16.14 8.26
CA ARG A 228 24.08 16.87 8.56
C ARG A 228 23.76 17.59 7.26
N GLU A 229 22.72 17.16 6.54
CA GLU A 229 22.08 17.99 5.53
C GLU A 229 22.10 19.42 6.07
N ALA A 230 22.64 20.36 5.29
CA ALA A 230 22.63 21.77 5.62
C ALA A 230 21.18 22.15 5.92
N ASP A 231 20.82 22.10 7.20
CA ASP A 231 19.48 22.35 7.67
C ASP A 231 19.30 23.85 7.52
N LEU A 232 18.57 24.24 6.48
CA LEU A 232 18.38 25.63 6.08
C LEU A 232 18.05 26.54 7.30
N PRO A 233 17.22 26.13 8.28
CA PRO A 233 17.02 26.87 9.54
C PRO A 233 18.31 27.05 10.36
N THR A 234 19.09 25.99 10.56
CA THR A 234 20.36 26.04 11.30
C THR A 234 21.39 26.92 10.60
N GLU A 235 21.50 26.83 9.28
CA GLU A 235 22.42 27.68 8.48
C GLU A 235 21.96 29.14 8.44
N LEU A 236 20.65 29.41 8.36
CA LEU A 236 20.09 30.77 8.43
C LEU A 236 20.37 31.42 9.80
N MET A 237 20.19 30.69 10.90
CA MET A 237 20.54 31.18 12.24
C MET A 237 22.04 31.48 12.37
N GLY A 238 22.89 30.60 11.84
CA GLY A 238 24.34 30.82 11.81
C GLY A 238 24.73 32.07 11.01
N ALA A 239 24.18 32.24 9.81
CA ALA A 239 24.41 33.40 8.96
C ALA A 239 23.92 34.71 9.61
N GLN A 240 22.75 34.69 10.26
CA GLN A 240 22.22 35.85 10.97
C GLN A 240 23.13 36.26 12.13
N GLY A 241 23.64 35.31 12.92
CA GLY A 241 24.56 35.58 14.02
C GLY A 241 25.87 36.23 13.56
N VAL A 242 26.46 35.76 12.45
CA VAL A 242 27.69 36.33 11.90
C VAL A 242 27.47 37.75 11.37
N LEU A 243 26.37 38.00 10.67
CA LEU A 243 26.05 39.31 10.10
C LEU A 243 25.69 40.34 11.19
N GLN A 244 24.98 39.93 12.24
CA GLN A 244 24.71 40.79 13.40
C GLN A 244 25.98 41.12 14.19
N ALA A 245 26.89 40.17 14.35
CA ALA A 245 28.20 40.42 14.96
C ALA A 245 29.04 41.43 14.16
N ALA A 246 28.80 41.53 12.84
CA ALA A 246 29.38 42.54 11.97
C ALA A 246 28.59 43.88 11.94
N GLY A 247 27.54 44.01 12.75
CA GLY A 247 26.70 45.22 12.82
C GLY A 247 25.71 45.38 11.67
N ILE A 248 25.46 44.32 10.90
CA ILE A 248 24.55 44.33 9.75
C ILE A 248 23.16 43.87 10.22
N THR A 249 22.14 44.69 9.95
CA THR A 249 20.74 44.33 10.22
C THR A 249 20.27 43.30 9.19
N VAL A 250 19.76 42.15 9.66
CA VAL A 250 19.33 41.04 8.81
C VAL A 250 17.88 40.68 9.09
N THR A 251 17.07 40.61 8.03
CA THR A 251 15.67 40.19 8.04
C THR A 251 15.55 38.91 7.20
N VAL A 252 14.89 37.87 7.74
CA VAL A 252 14.66 36.59 7.05
C VAL A 252 13.16 36.43 6.82
N GLU A 253 12.74 36.29 5.56
CA GLU A 253 11.33 36.10 5.17
C GLU A 253 11.16 34.73 4.49
N GLY A 254 10.12 33.97 4.88
CA GLY A 254 9.77 32.68 4.25
C GLY A 254 10.10 31.40 5.04
N ALA A 255 10.36 31.46 6.36
CA ALA A 255 10.64 30.29 7.19
C ALA A 255 9.40 29.52 7.69
N ASP A 256 8.24 29.70 7.04
CA ASP A 256 6.97 29.06 7.42
C ASP A 256 6.58 27.97 6.41
N GLY A 257 7.28 26.83 6.45
CA GLY A 257 6.79 25.55 5.95
C GLY A 257 6.08 24.76 7.06
N PRO A 258 5.31 23.69 6.76
CA PRO A 258 4.25 23.14 7.64
C PRO A 258 4.69 22.43 8.94
N ALA A 259 5.91 22.66 9.42
CA ALA A 259 6.35 22.27 10.76
C ALA A 259 7.16 23.42 11.38
N GLY A 260 6.49 24.26 12.18
CA GLY A 260 7.12 25.32 12.94
C GLY A 260 8.22 24.75 13.84
N ILE A 261 9.44 25.29 13.71
CA ILE A 261 10.60 24.84 14.48
C ILE A 261 10.64 25.63 15.77
N GLY A 262 10.63 24.86 16.87
CA GLY A 262 10.58 25.33 18.24
C GLY A 262 11.75 26.23 18.61
N ALA A 263 11.41 27.33 19.25
CA ALA A 263 12.31 27.99 20.19
C ALA A 263 12.76 26.96 21.26
N PRO A 264 14.04 26.95 21.66
CA PRO A 264 14.45 26.14 22.81
C PRO A 264 13.72 26.62 24.06
N ALA A 265 13.23 25.66 24.85
CA ALA A 265 12.70 25.92 26.18
C ALA A 265 13.79 26.62 27.01
N ALA A 266 13.44 27.78 27.56
CA ALA A 266 14.29 28.52 28.48
C ALA A 266 14.63 27.64 29.69
N VAL A 267 15.93 27.53 29.97
CA VAL A 267 16.47 26.99 31.22
C VAL A 267 16.11 27.97 32.35
N GLN A 268 15.38 27.48 33.35
CA GLN A 268 15.43 27.95 34.74
C GLN A 268 15.94 26.82 35.60
#